data_AF-A0A6I9QPG8-F1
#
_entry.id   AF-A0A6I9QPG8-F1
#
_cell.length_a   1.000
_cell.length_b   1.000
_cell.length_c   1.000
_cell.angle_alpha   90.00
_cell.angle_beta   90.00
_cell.angle_gamma   90.00
#
_symmetry.space_group_name_H-M   'P 1'
#
loop_
_entity.id
_entity.type
_entity.pdbx_description
1 polymer ?
#
loop_
_entity_poly.entity_id
_entity_poly.type
_entity_poly.pdbx_seq_one_letter_code
_entity_poly.pdbx_strand_id
1 'polypeptide(L)'
;MASATLLASPKTTPHPSPSLQQGKRRDALYVASVPLRAAKGPAQMLMSTAYSLGLRDLQHFMVIIKPDPSRPQAFVFDFQPQDPENIFTAVAALSGWKIPGVILKRTLRRIPISRCWFVGFSINDGVDATNKFNEVWSTDLIIGKHDCRHYTNGLVEHLTGEPCALECLRALSNG
;
A
#
# COMPACT_ATOMS: atom_id res chain seq x y z
N MET A 1 -73.64 1.20 21.15
CA MET A 1 -72.84 0.01 20.80
C MET A 1 -71.82 0.43 19.75
N ALA A 2 -70.58 0.69 20.16
CA ALA A 2 -69.51 1.13 19.28
C ALA A 2 -68.42 0.05 19.27
N SER A 3 -68.28 -0.65 18.14
CA SER A 3 -67.21 -1.61 17.90
C SER A 3 -65.94 -0.86 17.51
N ALA A 4 -64.91 -0.93 18.35
CA ALA A 4 -63.57 -0.51 18.03
C ALA A 4 -62.77 -1.73 17.51
N THR A 5 -62.50 -1.77 16.21
CA THR A 5 -61.64 -2.79 15.60
C THR A 5 -60.18 -2.43 15.84
N LEU A 6 -59.50 -3.18 16.71
CA LEU A 6 -58.05 -3.11 16.92
C LEU A 6 -57.31 -3.59 15.67
N LEU A 7 -56.59 -2.68 15.00
CA LEU A 7 -55.61 -3.03 13.97
C LEU A 7 -54.37 -3.62 14.67
N ALA A 8 -54.10 -4.91 14.43
CA ALA A 8 -52.88 -5.57 14.88
C ALA A 8 -51.69 -5.14 14.01
N SER A 9 -50.66 -4.56 14.63
CA SER A 9 -49.38 -4.26 13.97
C SER A 9 -48.66 -5.56 13.54
N PRO A 10 -48.00 -5.58 12.37
CA PRO A 10 -47.20 -6.72 11.97
C PRO A 10 -45.98 -6.85 12.90
N LYS A 11 -45.79 -8.06 13.41
CA LYS A 11 -44.65 -8.46 14.25
C LYS A 11 -43.41 -8.52 13.34
N THR A 12 -42.66 -7.41 13.27
CA THR A 12 -41.37 -7.35 12.57
C THR A 12 -40.43 -8.39 13.19
N THR A 13 -40.21 -9.47 12.47
CA THR A 13 -39.14 -10.44 12.74
C THR A 13 -37.81 -9.68 12.79
N PRO A 14 -36.94 -9.94 13.78
CA PRO A 14 -35.60 -9.40 13.74
C PRO A 14 -34.93 -9.92 12.47
N HIS A 15 -34.59 -9.01 11.56
CA HIS A 15 -33.61 -9.31 10.52
C HIS A 15 -32.36 -9.86 11.22
N PRO A 16 -31.75 -10.95 10.73
CA PRO A 16 -30.48 -11.40 11.28
C PRO A 16 -29.48 -10.25 11.09
N SER A 17 -29.11 -9.63 12.21
CA SER A 17 -27.93 -8.78 12.32
C SER A 17 -26.79 -9.49 11.59
N PRO A 18 -25.96 -8.79 10.79
CA PRO A 18 -24.82 -9.41 10.15
C PRO A 18 -24.00 -10.08 11.25
N SER A 19 -24.05 -11.41 11.25
CA SER A 19 -23.34 -12.25 12.18
C SER A 19 -21.90 -11.75 12.23
N LEU A 20 -21.44 -11.43 13.44
CA LEU A 20 -20.03 -11.38 13.79
C LEU A 20 -19.41 -12.70 13.30
N GLN A 21 -18.93 -12.68 12.05
CA GLN A 21 -18.14 -13.74 11.47
C GLN A 21 -16.98 -13.97 12.42
N GLN A 22 -16.90 -15.20 12.88
CA GLN A 22 -16.04 -15.70 13.92
C GLN A 22 -14.57 -15.50 13.51
N GLY A 23 -14.00 -14.38 13.92
CA GLY A 23 -12.64 -14.28 14.45
C GLY A 23 -11.45 -14.66 13.57
N LYS A 24 -11.48 -14.50 12.24
CA LYS A 24 -10.18 -14.33 11.53
C LYS A 24 -9.75 -12.89 11.75
N ARG A 25 -8.81 -12.68 12.69
CA ARG A 25 -8.18 -11.38 12.91
C ARG A 25 -7.61 -10.92 11.57
N ARG A 26 -8.13 -9.83 11.03
CA ARG A 26 -7.74 -9.30 9.72
C ARG A 26 -6.29 -8.83 9.76
N ASP A 27 -5.55 -8.98 8.67
CA ASP A 27 -4.15 -8.59 8.62
C ASP A 27 -4.05 -7.06 8.70
N ALA A 28 -3.19 -6.56 9.58
CA ALA A 28 -2.93 -5.13 9.72
C ALA A 28 -2.04 -4.63 8.58
N LEU A 29 -2.43 -3.53 7.97
CA LEU A 29 -1.76 -2.91 6.84
C LEU A 29 -1.08 -1.61 7.26
N TYR A 30 0.18 -1.47 6.87
CA TYR A 30 0.95 -0.25 7.03
C TYR A 30 1.56 0.15 5.70
N VAL A 31 1.78 1.45 5.54
CA VAL A 31 2.62 1.98 4.47
C VAL A 31 3.84 2.59 5.11
N ALA A 32 5.01 2.27 4.57
CA ALA A 32 6.25 2.90 4.96
C ALA A 32 6.88 3.65 3.80
N SER A 33 7.60 4.73 4.11
CA SER A 33 8.44 5.42 3.15
C SER A 33 9.90 5.45 3.58
N VAL A 34 10.79 5.23 2.62
CA VAL A 34 12.23 5.38 2.81
C VAL A 34 12.75 6.45 1.87
N PRO A 35 13.59 7.38 2.35
CA PRO A 35 14.27 8.29 1.44
C PRO A 35 15.21 7.48 0.54
N LEU A 36 15.15 7.70 -0.77
CA LEU A 36 16.09 7.12 -1.71
C LEU A 36 17.46 7.75 -1.46
N ARG A 37 18.30 7.04 -0.71
CA ARG A 37 19.70 7.43 -0.51
C ARG A 37 20.47 7.08 -1.78
N ALA A 38 21.20 8.04 -2.32
CA ALA A 38 22.08 7.81 -3.45
C ALA A 38 23.05 6.65 -3.17
N ALA A 39 23.21 5.74 -4.13
CA ALA A 39 24.35 4.85 -4.15
C ALA A 39 25.64 5.69 -4.19
N LYS A 40 26.65 5.32 -3.40
CA LYS A 40 27.93 6.05 -3.35
C LYS A 40 28.55 6.07 -4.76
N GLY A 41 29.01 7.23 -5.23
CA GLY A 41 29.68 7.37 -6.54
C GLY A 41 28.92 8.24 -7.55
N PRO A 42 29.15 8.09 -8.87
CA PRO A 42 28.56 8.96 -9.91
C PRO A 42 27.02 9.01 -9.92
N ALA A 43 26.36 7.95 -9.43
CA ALA A 43 24.91 7.92 -9.23
C ALA A 43 24.41 8.97 -8.22
N GLN A 44 25.25 9.43 -7.29
CA GLN A 44 24.94 10.53 -6.38
C GLN A 44 24.76 11.87 -7.10
N MET A 45 25.54 12.13 -8.16
CA MET A 45 25.41 13.36 -8.95
C MET A 45 24.09 13.39 -9.75
N LEU A 46 23.61 12.22 -10.19
CA LEU A 46 22.30 12.11 -10.84
C LEU A 46 21.16 12.37 -9.85
N MET A 47 21.27 11.88 -8.62
CA MET A 47 20.27 12.14 -7.58
C MET A 47 20.27 13.61 -7.14
N SER A 48 21.43 14.27 -7.02
CA SER A 48 21.47 15.71 -6.72
C SER A 48 20.86 16.54 -7.86
N THR A 49 21.05 16.13 -9.11
CA THR A 49 20.40 16.74 -10.28
C THR A 49 18.89 16.53 -10.24
N ALA A 50 18.42 15.33 -9.91
CA ALA A 50 16.99 15.02 -9.76
C ALA A 50 16.33 15.89 -8.67
N TYR A 51 16.98 16.05 -7.52
CA TYR A 51 16.54 16.97 -6.46
C TYR A 51 16.54 18.44 -6.93
N SER A 52 17.55 18.85 -7.71
CA SER A 52 17.66 20.22 -8.26
C SER A 52 16.63 20.52 -9.36
N LEU A 53 16.15 19.49 -10.06
CA LEU A 53 15.07 19.56 -11.05
C LEU A 53 13.67 19.58 -10.42
N GLY A 54 13.56 19.67 -9.09
CA GLY A 54 12.27 19.73 -8.41
C GLY A 54 11.51 18.40 -8.40
N LEU A 55 12.18 17.27 -8.66
CA LEU A 55 11.61 15.94 -8.42
C LEU A 55 11.47 15.77 -6.90
N ARG A 56 10.32 16.23 -6.39
CA ARG A 56 9.94 16.25 -4.97
C ARG A 56 10.32 14.94 -4.30
N ASP A 57 10.95 15.09 -3.14
CA ASP A 57 11.39 14.08 -2.19
C ASP A 57 11.27 12.66 -2.73
N LEU A 58 12.36 12.16 -3.32
CA LEU A 58 12.51 10.81 -3.88
C LEU A 58 12.31 9.78 -2.77
N GLN A 59 11.07 9.60 -2.34
CA GLN A 59 10.64 8.67 -1.33
C GLN A 59 10.16 7.41 -2.03
N HIS A 60 10.72 6.29 -1.62
CA HIS A 60 10.25 4.99 -2.03
C HIS A 60 9.20 4.51 -1.03
N PHE A 61 8.01 4.17 -1.54
CA PHE A 61 6.90 3.69 -0.76
C PHE A 61 6.80 2.17 -0.86
N MET A 62 6.46 1.55 0.27
CA MET A 62 6.26 0.11 0.38
C MET A 62 5.07 -0.21 1.28
N VAL A 63 4.45 -1.35 1.03
CA VAL A 63 3.32 -1.86 1.82
C VAL A 63 3.82 -2.92 2.78
N ILE A 64 3.41 -2.85 4.04
CA ILE A 64 3.75 -3.81 5.08
C ILE A 64 2.47 -4.47 5.59
N ILE A 65 2.42 -5.79 5.52
CA ILE A 65 1.31 -6.60 6.00
C ILE A 65 1.75 -7.36 7.24
N LYS A 66 0.98 -7.23 8.30
CA LYS A 66 1.18 -7.93 9.57
C LYS A 66 -0.05 -8.82 9.85
N PRO A 67 0.02 -10.12 9.51
CA PRO A 67 -1.13 -11.02 9.63
C PRO A 67 -1.59 -11.25 11.06
N ASP A 68 -0.65 -11.39 11.99
CA ASP A 68 -0.95 -11.63 13.39
C ASP A 68 -0.09 -10.73 14.28
N PRO A 69 -0.71 -9.88 15.12
CA PRO A 69 -0.01 -9.06 16.09
C PRO A 69 0.86 -9.83 17.08
N SER A 70 0.49 -11.08 17.37
CA SER A 70 1.26 -11.97 18.26
C SER A 70 2.43 -12.64 17.54
N ARG A 71 2.44 -12.68 16.21
CA ARG A 71 3.57 -13.20 15.44
C ARG A 71 4.62 -12.11 15.23
N PRO A 72 5.91 -12.46 15.29
CA PRO A 72 6.99 -11.52 15.06
C PRO A 72 7.16 -11.17 13.57
N GLN A 73 6.42 -11.81 12.66
CA GLN A 73 6.65 -11.68 11.23
C GLN A 73 5.70 -10.67 10.59
N ALA A 74 6.27 -9.76 9.81
CA ALA A 74 5.55 -8.92 8.86
C ALA A 74 6.14 -9.13 7.46
N PHE A 75 5.34 -8.89 6.44
CA PHE A 75 5.73 -8.99 5.03
C PHE A 75 5.76 -7.61 4.41
N VAL A 76 6.82 -7.31 3.68
CA VAL A 76 6.98 -6.06 2.94
C VAL A 76 6.88 -6.36 1.47
N PHE A 77 6.11 -5.54 0.79
CA PHE A 77 5.98 -5.56 -0.65
C PHE A 77 6.41 -4.21 -1.20
N ASP A 78 7.38 -4.24 -2.11
CA ASP A 78 7.91 -3.06 -2.76
C ASP A 78 7.99 -3.26 -4.28
N PHE A 79 7.81 -2.17 -5.04
CA PHE A 79 7.97 -2.15 -6.49
C PHE A 79 9.07 -1.17 -6.86
N GLN A 80 10.16 -1.66 -7.45
CA GLN A 80 11.37 -0.89 -7.70
C GLN A 80 12.01 -1.25 -9.05
N PRO A 81 12.95 -0.45 -9.58
CA PRO A 81 13.76 -0.85 -10.72
C PRO A 81 14.41 -2.21 -10.49
N GLN A 82 14.48 -3.05 -11.51
CA GLN A 82 15.13 -4.36 -11.39
C GLN A 82 16.62 -4.23 -11.05
N ASP A 83 17.28 -3.20 -11.57
CA ASP A 83 18.68 -2.88 -11.30
C ASP A 83 18.82 -1.40 -10.92
N PRO A 84 18.56 -1.06 -9.63
CA PRO A 84 18.53 0.33 -9.17
C PRO A 84 19.92 0.97 -9.06
N GLU A 85 20.99 0.17 -9.07
CA GLU A 85 22.38 0.66 -8.96
C GLU A 85 23.00 0.97 -10.33
N ASN A 86 22.39 0.47 -11.40
CA ASN A 86 22.83 0.71 -12.76
C ASN A 86 22.54 2.13 -13.23
N ILE A 87 23.61 2.83 -13.63
CA ILE A 87 23.56 4.22 -14.06
C ILE A 87 22.69 4.39 -15.30
N PHE A 88 22.68 3.45 -16.24
CA PHE A 88 21.82 3.52 -17.43
C PHE A 88 20.35 3.39 -17.06
N THR A 89 20.02 2.51 -16.11
CA THR A 89 18.66 2.39 -15.55
C THR A 89 18.25 3.71 -14.90
N ALA A 90 19.13 4.34 -14.10
CA ALA A 90 18.85 5.61 -13.45
C ALA A 90 18.63 6.75 -14.47
N VAL A 91 19.49 6.87 -15.49
CA VAL A 91 19.37 7.90 -16.54
C VAL A 91 18.08 7.69 -17.35
N ALA A 92 17.79 6.47 -17.76
CA ALA A 92 16.56 6.14 -18.49
C ALA A 92 15.32 6.49 -17.66
N ALA A 93 15.29 6.07 -16.39
CA ALA A 93 14.17 6.33 -15.49
C ALA A 93 13.94 7.84 -15.27
N LEU A 94 15.01 8.61 -15.03
CA LEU A 94 14.93 10.07 -14.87
C LEU A 94 14.54 10.79 -16.16
N SER A 95 14.86 10.21 -17.31
CA SER A 95 14.44 10.71 -18.63
C SER A 95 12.97 10.37 -18.95
N GLY A 96 12.26 9.70 -18.05
CA GLY A 96 10.87 9.30 -18.22
C GLY A 96 10.68 8.06 -19.11
N TRP A 97 11.76 7.33 -19.40
CA TRP A 97 11.69 6.10 -20.19
C TRP A 97 11.11 4.96 -19.37
N LYS A 98 10.49 4.02 -20.09
CA LYS A 98 10.06 2.75 -19.54
C LYS A 98 11.28 1.89 -19.22
N ILE A 99 11.38 1.42 -17.97
CA ILE A 99 12.47 0.55 -17.52
C ILE A 99 11.92 -0.73 -16.88
N PRO A 100 12.68 -1.84 -16.86
CA PRO A 100 12.29 -3.05 -16.15
C PRO A 100 12.17 -2.79 -14.64
N GLY A 101 11.00 -3.10 -14.09
CA GLY A 101 10.73 -3.11 -12.66
C GLY A 101 10.61 -4.53 -12.09
N VAL A 102 10.60 -4.62 -10.77
CA VAL A 102 10.42 -5.87 -10.03
C VAL A 102 9.60 -5.60 -8.76
N ILE A 103 8.71 -6.54 -8.43
CA ILE A 103 8.02 -6.55 -7.15
C ILE A 103 8.79 -7.47 -6.21
N LEU A 104 9.29 -6.99 -5.08
CA LEU A 104 9.92 -7.83 -4.07
C LEU A 104 8.98 -8.07 -2.90
N LYS A 105 9.03 -9.30 -2.39
CA LYS A 105 8.43 -9.71 -1.12
C LYS A 105 9.55 -9.99 -0.13
N ARG A 106 9.59 -9.24 0.97
CA ARG A 106 10.61 -9.37 2.04
C ARG A 106 9.94 -9.63 3.38
N THR A 107 10.68 -10.27 4.29
CA THR A 107 10.22 -10.50 5.66
C THR A 107 10.84 -9.46 6.60
N LEU A 108 10.04 -8.90 7.50
CA LEU A 108 10.49 -8.09 8.63
C LEU A 108 10.16 -8.76 9.96
N ARG A 109 11.08 -8.59 10.93
CA ARG A 109 10.86 -8.99 12.33
C ARG A 109 10.10 -7.93 13.14
N ARG A 110 10.12 -6.67 12.69
CA ARG A 110 9.48 -5.54 13.36
C ARG A 110 9.02 -4.52 12.32
N ILE A 111 7.91 -3.86 12.62
CA ILE A 111 7.41 -2.73 11.82
C ILE A 111 8.35 -1.54 12.04
N PRO A 112 8.72 -0.78 10.99
CA PRO A 112 9.51 0.44 11.13
C PRO A 112 8.82 1.43 12.07
N ILE A 113 9.61 2.09 12.92
CA ILE A 113 9.11 3.03 13.93
C ILE A 113 8.92 4.44 13.34
N SER A 114 9.70 4.78 12.30
CA SER A 114 9.64 6.07 11.62
C SER A 114 9.16 5.93 10.18
N ARG A 115 8.53 6.99 9.66
CA ARG A 115 7.96 7.06 8.30
C ARG A 115 7.12 5.84 7.95
N CYS A 116 6.34 5.36 8.92
CA CYS A 116 5.48 4.20 8.79
C CYS A 116 4.12 4.53 9.40
N TRP A 117 3.07 4.34 8.63
CA TRP A 117 1.72 4.73 8.99
C TRP A 117 0.79 3.54 8.91
N PHE A 118 -0.04 3.37 9.93
CA PHE A 118 -1.12 2.39 9.91
C PHE A 118 -2.20 2.86 8.94
N VAL A 119 -2.64 1.97 8.06
CA VAL A 119 -3.61 2.29 7.00
C VAL A 119 -4.96 1.65 7.29
N GLY A 120 -4.97 0.44 7.84
CA GLY A 120 -6.21 -0.26 8.12
C GLY A 120 -6.01 -1.76 8.19
N PHE A 121 -7.11 -2.48 7.98
CA PHE A 121 -7.14 -3.94 7.98
C PHE A 121 -7.54 -4.44 6.61
N SER A 122 -6.87 -5.50 6.17
CA SER A 122 -7.24 -6.22 4.95
C SER A 122 -8.65 -6.83 5.06
N ILE A 123 -9.39 -6.83 3.96
CA ILE A 123 -10.72 -7.46 3.88
C ILE A 123 -10.57 -9.00 3.92
N ASN A 124 -9.57 -9.51 3.20
CA ASN A 124 -9.26 -10.93 3.05
C ASN A 124 -7.89 -11.25 3.67
N ASP A 125 -7.36 -12.46 3.41
CA ASP A 125 -5.96 -12.78 3.70
C ASP A 125 -5.05 -11.83 2.92
N GLY A 126 -4.38 -10.90 3.61
CA GLY A 126 -3.68 -9.81 2.98
C GLY A 126 -2.46 -10.28 2.20
N VAL A 127 -1.77 -11.30 2.69
CA VAL A 127 -0.58 -11.85 2.03
C VAL A 127 -0.97 -12.58 0.75
N ASP A 128 -2.02 -13.40 0.77
CA ASP A 128 -2.49 -14.12 -0.42
C ASP A 128 -3.12 -13.18 -1.44
N ALA A 129 -3.94 -12.22 -1.01
CA ALA A 129 -4.49 -11.18 -1.88
C ALA A 129 -3.39 -10.36 -2.56
N THR A 130 -2.32 -10.01 -1.84
CA THR A 130 -1.17 -9.32 -2.43
C THR A 130 -0.46 -10.17 -3.49
N ASN A 131 -0.25 -11.46 -3.24
CA ASN A 131 0.42 -12.31 -4.24
C ASN A 131 -0.41 -12.37 -5.54
N LYS A 132 -1.74 -12.49 -5.44
CA LYS A 132 -2.65 -12.45 -6.60
C LYS A 132 -2.65 -11.10 -7.33
N PHE A 133 -2.63 -10.00 -6.57
CA PHE A 133 -2.49 -8.65 -7.15
C PHE A 133 -1.18 -8.53 -7.95
N ASN A 134 -0.09 -9.09 -7.43
CA ASN A 134 1.23 -9.02 -8.07
C ASN A 134 1.31 -9.84 -9.35
N GLU A 135 0.54 -10.92 -9.49
CA GLU A 135 0.51 -11.74 -10.71
C GLU A 135 0.03 -10.96 -11.95
N VAL A 136 -0.82 -9.96 -11.75
CA VAL A 136 -1.41 -9.15 -12.83
C VAL A 136 -0.80 -7.75 -12.93
N TRP A 137 0.07 -7.36 -12.00
CA TRP A 137 0.70 -6.05 -12.02
C TRP A 137 1.78 -5.97 -13.10
N SER A 138 1.65 -4.99 -13.99
CA SER A 138 2.68 -4.74 -15.01
C SER A 138 4.01 -4.34 -14.36
N THR A 139 5.10 -4.99 -14.77
CA THR A 139 6.45 -4.68 -14.26
C THR A 139 7.18 -3.62 -15.09
N ASP A 140 6.54 -3.04 -16.09
CA ASP A 140 7.06 -1.89 -16.85
C ASP A 140 7.04 -0.62 -15.98
N LEU A 141 8.15 -0.28 -15.34
CA LEU A 141 8.25 0.84 -14.43
C LEU A 141 8.45 2.16 -15.19
N ILE A 142 7.64 3.16 -14.85
CA ILE A 142 7.74 4.53 -15.36
C ILE A 142 7.61 5.51 -14.20
N ILE A 143 8.68 6.26 -13.90
CA ILE A 143 8.66 7.24 -12.81
C ILE A 143 7.53 8.24 -13.03
N GLY A 144 6.67 8.41 -12.03
CA GLY A 144 5.55 9.34 -12.04
C GLY A 144 4.29 8.85 -12.75
N LYS A 145 4.30 7.69 -13.41
CA LYS A 145 3.13 7.13 -14.12
C LYS A 145 2.79 5.70 -13.72
N HIS A 146 3.80 4.89 -13.44
CA HIS A 146 3.68 3.50 -13.01
C HIS A 146 4.89 3.13 -12.17
N ASP A 147 4.91 3.59 -10.92
CA ASP A 147 6.03 3.46 -10.00
C ASP A 147 5.58 2.97 -8.61
N CYS A 148 6.50 2.95 -7.64
CA CYS A 148 6.22 2.51 -6.27
C CYS A 148 5.00 3.17 -5.63
N ARG A 149 4.67 4.43 -5.99
CA ARG A 149 3.51 5.16 -5.45
C ARG A 149 2.21 4.58 -6.00
N HIS A 150 2.19 4.32 -7.30
CA HIS A 150 1.05 3.73 -8.00
C HIS A 150 0.81 2.30 -7.51
N TYR A 151 1.88 1.51 -7.40
CA TYR A 151 1.81 0.17 -6.82
C TYR A 151 1.28 0.18 -5.39
N THR A 152 1.82 1.06 -4.54
CA THR A 152 1.37 1.17 -3.14
C THR A 152 -0.11 1.57 -3.06
N ASN A 153 -0.55 2.55 -3.85
CA ASN A 153 -1.95 2.96 -3.89
C ASN A 153 -2.86 1.81 -4.34
N GLY A 154 -2.56 1.20 -5.50
CA GLY A 154 -3.37 0.13 -6.06
C GLY A 154 -3.43 -1.09 -5.14
N LEU A 155 -2.32 -1.45 -4.49
CA LEU A 155 -2.28 -2.55 -3.55
C LEU A 155 -3.10 -2.24 -2.29
N VAL A 156 -2.95 -1.03 -1.73
CA VAL A 156 -3.74 -0.65 -0.55
C VAL A 156 -5.23 -0.68 -0.87
N GLU A 157 -5.64 -0.04 -1.96
CA GLU A 157 -7.04 -0.03 -2.42
C GLU A 157 -7.57 -1.46 -2.64
N HIS A 158 -6.77 -2.33 -3.25
CA HIS A 158 -7.12 -3.73 -3.44
C HIS A 158 -7.33 -4.49 -2.11
N LEU A 159 -6.54 -4.17 -1.07
CA LEU A 159 -6.58 -4.85 0.22
C LEU A 159 -7.65 -4.31 1.17
N THR A 160 -7.91 -3.01 1.16
CA THR A 160 -8.81 -2.34 2.10
C THR A 160 -10.15 -1.96 1.50
N GLY A 161 -10.26 -1.86 0.18
CA GLY A 161 -11.43 -1.32 -0.52
C GLY A 161 -11.55 0.21 -0.47
N GLU A 162 -10.56 0.91 0.13
CA GLU A 162 -10.58 2.35 0.31
C GLU A 162 -9.73 3.06 -0.76
N PRO A 163 -10.29 3.96 -1.57
CA PRO A 163 -9.52 4.75 -2.52
C PRO A 163 -8.65 5.81 -1.82
N CYS A 164 -7.49 6.16 -2.42
CA CYS A 164 -6.65 7.31 -2.04
C CYS A 164 -5.82 7.24 -0.74
N ALA A 165 -5.39 6.06 -0.29
CA ALA A 165 -4.62 5.93 0.96
C ALA A 165 -3.35 6.80 1.05
N LEU A 166 -2.52 6.92 -0.01
CA LEU A 166 -1.31 7.75 0.09
C LEU A 166 -1.61 9.26 0.16
N GLU A 167 -2.68 9.74 -0.47
CA GLU A 167 -3.06 11.16 -0.41
C GLU A 167 -3.55 11.51 0.99
N CYS A 168 -4.35 10.62 1.60
CA CYS A 168 -4.76 10.74 3.00
C CYS A 168 -3.55 10.71 3.96
N LEU A 169 -2.58 9.82 3.73
CA LEU A 169 -1.35 9.77 4.53
C LEU A 169 -0.49 11.04 4.39
N ARG A 170 -0.42 11.64 3.19
CA ARG A 170 0.28 12.93 2.97
C ARG A 170 -0.43 14.10 3.64
N ALA A 171 -1.76 14.11 3.64
CA ALA A 171 -2.54 15.11 4.36
C ALA A 171 -2.26 15.03 5.88
N LEU A 172 -2.10 13.81 6.42
CA LEU A 172 -1.76 13.57 7.82
C LEU A 172 -0.29 13.87 8.18
N SER A 173 0.65 13.83 7.22
CA SER A 173 2.07 14.13 7.50
C SER A 173 2.44 15.61 7.43
N ASN A 174 1.55 16.46 6.90
CA ASN A 174 1.75 17.91 6.76
C ASN A 174 0.96 18.73 7.80
N GLY A 175 0.41 18.06 8.83
CA GLY A 175 -0.28 18.67 9.98
C GLY A 175 0.61 18.75 11.20
#